data_AF-A0A1V4ZLW1-F1
#
_entry.id   AF-A0A1V4ZLW1-F1
#
_cell.length_a   1.000
_cell.length_b   1.000
_cell.length_c   1.000
_cell.angle_alpha   90.00
_cell.angle_beta   90.00
_cell.angle_gamma   90.00
#
_symmetry.space_group_name_H-M   'P 1'
#
loop_
_entity.id
_entity.type
_entity.pdbx_description
1 polymer ?
#
loop_
_entity_poly.entity_id
_entity_poly.type
_entity_poly.pdbx_seq_one_letter_code
_entity_poly.pdbx_strand_id
1 'polypeptide(L)'
;MLYETRFLLALVTTWCIEIPILFALIRFVLRDKTQPAIRIAGVGALCTALTLPYLWFILPPYVDAAQYIVVGETLVFLTEAFILNRLLGLKPAAALACSFAMNLASFLLGLVLL
;
A
#
# COMPACT_ATOMS: atom_id res chain seq x y z
N MET A 1 22.65 -9.64 -1.55
CA MET A 1 21.78 -9.00 -2.55
C MET A 1 22.02 -7.51 -2.51
N LEU A 2 22.00 -6.85 -3.67
CA LEU A 2 22.06 -5.39 -3.77
C LEU A 2 20.79 -4.79 -3.12
N TYR A 3 20.88 -3.54 -2.66
CA TYR A 3 19.78 -2.85 -1.97
C TYR A 3 18.54 -2.76 -2.88
N GLU A 4 18.76 -2.51 -4.16
CA GLU A 4 17.75 -2.43 -5.22
C GLU A 4 17.05 -3.77 -5.43
N THR A 5 17.76 -4.89 -5.30
CA THR A 5 17.14 -6.23 -5.40
C THR A 5 16.20 -6.49 -4.23
N ARG A 6 16.56 -6.04 -3.01
CA ARG A 6 15.69 -6.14 -1.84
C ARG A 6 14.44 -5.27 -2.00
N PHE A 7 14.61 -4.06 -2.54
CA PHE A 7 13.49 -3.18 -2.87
C PHE A 7 12.53 -3.85 -3.87
N LEU A 8 13.03 -4.42 -4.97
CA LEU A 8 12.18 -5.09 -5.96
C LEU A 8 11.44 -6.31 -5.37
N LEU A 9 12.12 -7.08 -4.53
CA LEU A 9 11.50 -8.19 -3.81
C LEU A 9 10.39 -7.68 -2.87
N ALA A 10 10.66 -6.63 -2.11
CA ALA A 10 9.67 -6.00 -1.23
C ALA A 10 8.47 -5.47 -2.02
N LEU A 11 8.69 -4.82 -3.17
CA LEU A 11 7.63 -4.32 -4.04
C LEU A 11 6.71 -5.46 -4.53
N VAL A 12 7.29 -6.53 -5.06
CA VAL A 12 6.52 -7.67 -5.57
C VAL A 12 5.78 -8.39 -4.44
N THR A 13 6.43 -8.61 -3.30
CA THR A 13 5.78 -9.20 -2.11
C THR A 13 4.62 -8.34 -1.65
N THR A 14 4.79 -7.02 -1.62
CA THR A 14 3.74 -6.08 -1.20
C THR A 14 2.55 -6.12 -2.17
N TRP A 15 2.78 -6.12 -3.48
CA TRP A 15 1.70 -6.30 -4.46
C TRP A 15 0.93 -7.62 -4.28
N CYS A 16 1.65 -8.71 -4.04
CA CYS A 16 1.06 -10.03 -3.79
C CYS A 16 0.18 -10.06 -2.53
N ILE A 17 0.39 -9.16 -1.58
CA ILE A 17 -0.39 -9.07 -0.34
C ILE A 17 -1.53 -8.07 -0.49
N GLU A 18 -1.21 -6.84 -0.90
CA GLU A 18 -2.13 -5.72 -0.87
C GLU A 18 -3.23 -5.82 -1.92
N ILE A 19 -2.92 -6.30 -3.13
CA ILE A 19 -3.92 -6.41 -4.20
C ILE A 19 -5.04 -7.39 -3.82
N PRO A 20 -4.75 -8.62 -3.31
CA PRO A 20 -5.79 -9.51 -2.81
C PRO A 20 -6.60 -8.92 -1.66
N ILE A 21 -5.96 -8.19 -0.74
CA ILE A 21 -6.65 -7.57 0.40
C ILE A 21 -7.59 -6.47 -0.08
N LEU A 22 -7.11 -5.57 -0.94
CA LEU A 22 -7.94 -4.52 -1.53
C LEU A 22 -9.12 -5.11 -2.29
N PHE A 23 -8.88 -6.16 -3.08
CA PHE A 23 -9.93 -6.88 -3.78
C PHE A 23 -10.97 -7.47 -2.82
N ALA A 24 -10.52 -8.14 -1.75
CA ALA A 24 -11.41 -8.72 -0.76
C ALA A 24 -12.24 -7.66 -0.03
N LEU A 25 -11.63 -6.54 0.35
CA LEU A 25 -12.31 -5.43 1.01
C LEU A 25 -13.37 -4.80 0.10
N ILE A 26 -13.05 -4.53 -1.16
CA ILE A 26 -14.02 -3.94 -2.11
C ILE A 26 -15.17 -4.90 -2.38
N ARG A 27 -14.88 -6.18 -2.65
CA ARG A 27 -15.91 -7.15 -3.08
C ARG A 27 -16.75 -7.70 -1.95
N PHE A 28 -16.17 -7.95 -0.77
CA PHE A 28 -16.87 -8.62 0.33
C PHE A 28 -17.31 -7.66 1.43
N VAL A 29 -16.49 -6.65 1.76
CA VAL A 29 -16.78 -5.72 2.87
C VAL A 29 -17.60 -4.52 2.38
N LEU A 30 -17.11 -3.81 1.36
CA LEU A 30 -17.80 -2.67 0.77
C LEU A 30 -18.94 -3.09 -0.17
N ARG A 31 -18.94 -4.37 -0.59
CA ARG A 31 -19.94 -4.99 -1.48
C ARG A 31 -20.10 -4.27 -2.82
N ASP A 32 -19.07 -3.56 -3.27
CA ASP A 32 -19.06 -2.89 -4.55
C ASP A 32 -18.64 -3.87 -5.66
N LYS A 33 -19.62 -4.28 -6.47
CA LYS A 33 -19.42 -5.19 -7.61
C LYS A 33 -19.27 -4.46 -8.94
N THR A 34 -19.42 -3.13 -8.95
CA THR A 34 -19.40 -2.33 -10.17
C THR A 34 -17.98 -2.12 -10.70
N GLN A 35 -16.99 -2.09 -9.80
CA GLN A 35 -15.60 -1.87 -10.15
C GLN A 35 -14.99 -3.12 -10.81
N PRO A 36 -14.43 -3.00 -12.04
CA PRO A 36 -13.82 -4.14 -12.71
C PRO A 36 -12.54 -4.58 -11.98
N ALA A 37 -12.29 -5.89 -11.92
CA ALA A 37 -11.18 -6.46 -11.17
C ALA A 37 -9.82 -5.91 -11.62
N ILE A 38 -9.64 -5.70 -12.93
CA ILE A 38 -8.42 -5.12 -13.50
C ILE A 38 -8.16 -3.70 -13.00
N ARG A 39 -9.20 -2.91 -12.75
CA ARG A 39 -9.06 -1.55 -12.21
C ARG A 39 -8.65 -1.59 -10.73
N ILE A 40 -9.21 -2.52 -9.95
CA ILE A 40 -8.82 -2.72 -8.56
C ILE A 40 -7.33 -3.12 -8.47
N ALA A 41 -6.93 -4.12 -9.25
CA ALA A 41 -5.55 -4.58 -9.29
C ALA A 41 -4.58 -3.51 -9.80
N GLY A 42 -4.95 -2.78 -10.86
CA GLY A 42 -4.14 -1.71 -11.43
C GLY A 42 -3.95 -0.54 -10.45
N VAL A 43 -5.01 -0.11 -9.76
CA VAL A 43 -4.88 0.97 -8.75
C VAL A 43 -4.12 0.48 -7.52
N GLY A 44 -4.36 -0.75 -7.06
CA GLY A 44 -3.58 -1.34 -5.96
C GLY A 44 -2.09 -1.40 -6.27
N ALA A 45 -1.73 -1.89 -7.47
CA ALA A 45 -0.34 -1.91 -7.91
C ALA A 45 0.27 -0.50 -8.00
N LEU A 46 -0.50 0.45 -8.54
CA LEU A 46 -0.07 1.84 -8.67
C LEU A 46 0.17 2.51 -7.31
N CYS A 47 -0.69 2.26 -6.31
CA CYS A 47 -0.50 2.76 -4.95
C CYS A 47 0.88 2.40 -4.44
N THR A 48 1.18 1.12 -4.32
CA THR A 48 2.46 0.63 -3.80
C THR A 48 3.64 1.08 -4.67
N ALA A 49 3.48 1.10 -6.00
CA ALA A 49 4.54 1.52 -6.92
C ALA A 49 4.93 3.00 -6.75
N LEU A 50 3.98 3.83 -6.34
CA LEU A 50 4.21 5.26 -6.13
C LEU A 50 4.68 5.57 -4.71
N THR A 51 4.31 4.77 -3.71
CA THR A 51 4.65 5.04 -2.31
C THR A 51 5.97 4.38 -1.89
N LEU A 52 6.20 3.12 -2.30
CA LEU A 52 7.35 2.35 -1.82
C LEU A 52 8.72 2.91 -2.23
N PRO A 53 8.95 3.45 -3.46
CA PRO A 53 10.23 4.07 -3.79
C PRO A 53 10.54 5.29 -2.93
N TYR A 54 9.52 6.06 -2.56
CA TYR A 54 9.70 7.22 -1.69
C TYR A 54 10.08 6.78 -0.28
N LEU A 55 9.43 5.72 0.22
CA LEU A 55 9.80 5.12 1.50
C LEU A 55 11.25 4.64 1.49
N TRP A 56 11.66 3.84 0.48
CA TRP A 56 12.98 3.19 0.47
C TRP A 56 14.16 4.09 0.06
N PHE A 57 13.97 5.04 -0.85
CA PHE A 57 15.08 5.79 -1.44
C PHE A 57 15.06 7.28 -1.09
N ILE A 58 13.89 7.86 -0.80
CA ILE A 58 13.76 9.31 -0.64
C ILE A 58 13.66 9.69 0.83
N LEU A 59 12.85 8.99 1.63
CA LEU A 59 12.60 9.32 3.03
C LEU A 59 13.80 9.16 3.99
N PRO A 60 14.67 8.12 3.88
CA PRO A 60 15.72 7.86 4.87
C PRO A 60 16.65 9.05 5.21
N PRO A 61 17.10 9.89 4.26
CA PRO A 61 17.95 11.04 4.59
C PRO A 61 17.23 12.19 5.33
N TYR A 62 15.90 12.18 5.41
CA TYR A 62 15.13 13.29 5.99
C TYR A 62 14.50 12.99 7.36
N VAL A 63 14.57 11.75 7.83
CA VAL A 63 13.89 11.31 9.06
C VAL A 63 14.84 10.49 9.92
N ASP A 64 14.88 10.80 11.21
CA ASP A 64 15.64 10.01 12.18
C ASP A 64 15.18 8.55 12.17
N ALA A 65 16.14 7.62 12.29
CA ALA A 65 15.86 6.19 12.27
C ALA A 65 14.80 5.75 13.31
N ALA A 66 14.75 6.43 14.47
CA ALA A 66 13.76 6.18 15.52
C ALA A 66 12.33 6.56 15.12
N GLN A 67 12.17 7.53 14.22
CA GLN A 67 10.87 8.01 13.75
C GLN A 67 10.49 7.48 12.37
N TYR A 68 11.44 6.86 11.66
CA TYR A 68 11.29 6.39 10.29
C TYR A 68 10.04 5.52 10.08
N ILE A 69 9.79 4.55 10.98
CA ILE A 69 8.63 3.68 10.87
C ILE A 69 7.33 4.49 11.01
N VAL A 70 7.21 5.29 12.07
CA VAL A 70 5.97 6.05 12.33
C VAL A 70 5.68 7.04 11.20
N VAL A 71 6.70 7.80 10.78
CA VAL A 71 6.55 8.83 9.73
C VAL A 71 6.32 8.18 8.38
N GLY A 72 7.11 7.17 8.03
CA GLY A 72 7.03 6.46 6.75
C GLY A 72 5.68 5.79 6.55
N GLU A 73 5.27 4.93 7.49
CA GLU A 73 3.99 4.22 7.41
C GLU A 73 2.81 5.19 7.39
N THR A 74 2.86 6.27 8.19
CA THR A 74 1.79 7.30 8.17
C THR A 74 1.69 7.98 6.81
N LEU A 75 2.82 8.33 6.19
CA LEU A 75 2.84 8.97 4.86
C LEU A 75 2.31 8.03 3.78
N VAL A 76 2.74 6.76 3.80
CA VAL A 76 2.26 5.74 2.84
C VAL A 76 0.75 5.56 3.01
N PHE A 77 0.29 5.30 4.23
CA PHE A 77 -1.13 5.16 4.56
C PHE A 77 -1.98 6.34 4.05
N LEU A 78 -1.60 7.58 4.36
CA LEU A 78 -2.39 8.75 3.95
C LEU A 78 -2.37 8.95 2.43
N THR A 79 -1.22 8.71 1.78
CA THR A 79 -1.06 8.87 0.33
C THR A 79 -1.87 7.82 -0.42
N GLU A 80 -1.83 6.57 0.01
CA GLU A 80 -2.60 5.50 -0.63
C GLU A 80 -4.10 5.69 -0.41
N ALA A 81 -4.53 6.08 0.79
CA ALA A 81 -5.93 6.43 1.02
C ALA A 81 -6.40 7.54 0.07
N PHE A 82 -5.56 8.55 -0.19
CA PHE A 82 -5.86 9.60 -1.17
C PHE A 82 -5.96 9.04 -2.61
N ILE A 83 -5.01 8.21 -3.03
CA ILE A 83 -5.01 7.58 -4.36
C ILE A 83 -6.26 6.71 -4.54
N LEU A 84 -6.61 5.86 -3.56
CA LEU A 84 -7.80 5.01 -3.58
C LEU A 84 -9.09 5.84 -3.66
N ASN A 85 -9.18 6.93 -2.88
CA ASN A 85 -10.32 7.84 -2.95
C ASN A 85 -10.48 8.43 -4.36
N ARG A 86 -9.39 8.90 -4.97
CA ARG A 86 -9.44 9.58 -6.27
C ARG A 86 -9.61 8.64 -7.46
N LEU A 87 -8.89 7.52 -7.48
CA LEU A 87 -8.83 6.63 -8.64
C LEU A 87 -9.88 5.53 -8.62
N LEU A 88 -10.27 5.03 -7.44
CA LEU A 88 -11.36 4.08 -7.29
C LEU A 88 -12.69 4.73 -6.89
N GLY A 89 -12.69 6.02 -6.55
CA GLY A 89 -13.91 6.73 -6.15
C GLY A 89 -14.47 6.29 -4.80
N LEU A 90 -13.65 5.65 -3.95
CA LEU A 90 -14.08 5.21 -2.63
C LEU A 90 -14.41 6.43 -1.75
N LYS A 91 -15.42 6.33 -0.89
CA LYS A 91 -15.67 7.34 0.14
C LYS A 91 -14.43 7.51 1.02
N PRO A 92 -14.10 8.72 1.53
CA PRO A 92 -12.87 8.95 2.29
C PRO A 92 -12.65 7.97 3.44
N ALA A 93 -13.69 7.67 4.22
CA ALA A 93 -13.62 6.70 5.32
C ALA A 93 -13.30 5.27 4.83
N ALA A 94 -13.88 4.85 3.68
CA ALA A 94 -13.60 3.55 3.10
C ALA A 94 -12.17 3.48 2.52
N ALA A 95 -11.71 4.57 1.90
CA ALA A 95 -10.35 4.65 1.37
C ALA A 95 -9.28 4.56 2.48
N LEU A 96 -9.50 5.27 3.60
CA LEU A 96 -8.67 5.16 4.80
C LEU A 96 -8.69 3.73 5.35
N ALA A 97 -9.87 3.14 5.53
CA ALA A 97 -9.96 1.76 6.04
C ALA A 97 -9.24 0.75 5.13
N CYS A 98 -9.38 0.88 3.81
CA CYS A 98 -8.69 0.03 2.85
C CYS A 98 -7.18 0.19 2.89
N SER A 99 -6.67 1.42 2.85
CA SER A 99 -5.23 1.68 2.91
C SER A 99 -4.62 1.20 4.23
N PHE A 100 -5.29 1.44 5.36
CA PHE A 100 -4.85 0.95 6.66
C PHE A 100 -4.75 -0.59 6.69
N ALA A 101 -5.77 -1.28 6.18
CA ALA A 101 -5.77 -2.75 6.16
C ALA A 101 -4.70 -3.33 5.21
N MET A 102 -4.48 -2.69 4.06
CA MET A 102 -3.40 -3.06 3.12
C MET A 102 -2.04 -2.90 3.79
N ASN A 103 -1.73 -1.70 4.29
CA ASN A 103 -0.45 -1.38 4.92
C ASN A 103 -0.19 -2.23 6.15
N LEU A 104 -1.19 -2.42 7.01
CA LEU A 104 -1.04 -3.27 8.19
C LEU A 104 -0.69 -4.70 7.81
N ALA A 105 -1.35 -5.25 6.80
CA ALA A 105 -1.08 -6.63 6.38
C ALA A 105 0.26 -6.77 5.67
N SER A 106 0.63 -5.84 4.79
CA SER A 106 1.93 -5.85 4.11
C SER A 106 3.08 -5.61 5.09
N PHE A 107 2.92 -4.71 6.05
CA PHE A 107 3.88 -4.49 7.13
C PHE A 107 4.07 -5.75 7.98
N LEU A 108 2.99 -6.32 8.52
CA LEU A 108 3.06 -7.50 9.39
C LEU A 108 3.64 -8.73 8.68
N LEU A 109 3.25 -8.96 7.43
CA LEU A 109 3.80 -10.07 6.64
C LEU A 109 5.23 -9.77 6.17
N GLY A 110 5.55 -8.51 5.91
CA GLY A 110 6.91 -8.05 5.63
C GLY A 110 7.87 -8.40 6.76
N LEU A 111 7.47 -8.19 8.03
CA LEU A 111 8.28 -8.55 9.21
C LEU A 111 8.61 -10.05 9.31
N VAL A 112 7.79 -10.92 8.71
CA VAL A 112 7.97 -12.38 8.76
C VAL A 112 8.72 -12.89 7.53
N LEU A 113 8.52 -12.27 6.37
CA LEU A 113 9.00 -12.76 5.08
C LEU A 113 10.30 -12.11 4.60
N LEU A 114 10.68 -10.94 5.13
CA LEU A 114 11.79 -10.09 4.66
C LEU A 114 12.70 -9.64 5.81
#